data_AF-A0A4Y7SZ78-F1
#
_entry.id   AF-A0A4Y7SZ78-F1
#
_cell.length_a   1.000
_cell.length_b   1.000
_cell.length_c   1.000
_cell.angle_alpha   90.00
_cell.angle_beta   90.00
_cell.angle_gamma   90.00
#
_symmetry.space_group_name_H-M   'P 1'
#
loop_
_entity.id
_entity.type
_entity.pdbx_description
1 polymer ?
#
loop_
_entity_poly.entity_id
_entity_poly.type
_entity_poly.pdbx_seq_one_letter_code
_entity_poly.pdbx_strand_id
1 'polypeptide(L)'
;MVDVSSPDGCPIIALADILFSKPQSREAFLNLCTDIVVCRQFSLALTDRVTRGWEVDEIQLLGWILSTSRIASITAHLYESSTVFCQCLTAIGHLPQLASEIHAFSRTILGDPEGYDLMDLLPPLITLAQLATDERLPFPQRLIWGHLHAGYYVETLFHATLLASRTPDLDQEMGAIFAILRRMGDYAAYPKVLGGLKRELDGVSIEQLEEVPTAIEPWSLFLQAYDRGLKAIKLFEDRPSVPFCDYLQCALSGKAVDHLGKQCSRCLSVFYCSSECQKRDWAEWHSSE
;
A
#
# COMPACT_ATOMS: atom_id res chain seq x y z
N MET A 1 -2.90 24.07 -24.22
CA MET A 1 -1.86 23.14 -23.76
C MET A 1 -1.31 23.70 -22.46
N VAL A 2 -1.36 22.94 -21.38
CA VAL A 2 -0.65 23.29 -20.15
C VAL A 2 0.82 22.99 -20.42
N ASP A 3 1.71 23.94 -20.13
CA ASP A 3 3.15 23.72 -20.24
C ASP A 3 3.56 22.64 -19.23
N VAL A 4 3.87 21.44 -19.75
CA VAL A 4 4.30 20.27 -18.98
C VAL A 4 5.80 20.28 -18.70
N SER A 5 6.55 21.23 -19.27
CA SER A 5 8.00 21.34 -19.10
C SER A 5 8.42 22.05 -17.81
N SER A 6 7.46 22.53 -16.99
CA SER A 6 7.76 23.22 -15.73
C SER A 6 8.41 22.28 -14.70
N PRO A 7 9.52 22.70 -14.06
CA PRO A 7 10.12 21.96 -12.96
C PRO A 7 9.19 21.86 -11.73
N ASP A 8 8.16 22.70 -11.62
CA ASP A 8 7.25 22.77 -10.47
C ASP A 8 6.14 21.69 -10.49
N GLY A 9 6.18 20.83 -11.51
CA GLY A 9 5.24 19.75 -11.74
C GLY A 9 3.92 20.20 -12.37
N CYS A 10 2.95 19.27 -12.43
CA CYS A 10 1.68 19.53 -13.10
C CYS A 10 0.81 20.51 -12.30
N PRO A 11 0.44 21.69 -12.85
CA PRO A 11 -0.33 22.69 -12.11
C PRO A 11 -1.76 22.22 -11.82
N ILE A 12 -2.31 21.31 -12.63
CA ILE A 12 -3.61 20.69 -12.36
C ILE A 12 -3.55 19.81 -11.10
N ILE A 13 -2.47 19.04 -10.95
CA ILE A 13 -2.25 18.21 -9.76
C ILE A 13 -1.99 19.09 -8.54
N ALA A 14 -1.22 20.18 -8.70
CA ALA A 14 -1.02 21.17 -7.64
C ALA A 14 -2.34 21.76 -7.14
N LEU A 15 -3.22 22.17 -8.06
CA LEU A 15 -4.53 22.71 -7.72
C LEU A 15 -5.42 21.65 -7.04
N ALA A 16 -5.38 20.41 -7.51
CA ALA A 16 -6.12 19.31 -6.90
C ALA A 16 -5.64 19.07 -5.45
N ASP A 17 -4.34 19.01 -5.22
CA ASP A 17 -3.77 18.83 -3.87
C ASP A 17 -4.16 19.98 -2.91
N ILE A 18 -4.15 21.24 -3.39
CA ILE A 18 -4.66 22.38 -2.62
C ILE A 18 -6.16 22.22 -2.29
N LEU A 19 -6.94 21.69 -3.22
CA LEU A 19 -8.37 21.41 -3.01
C LEU A 19 -8.57 20.31 -1.95
N PHE A 20 -7.76 19.25 -1.95
CA PHE A 20 -7.91 18.12 -1.03
C PHE A 20 -7.32 18.36 0.37
N SER A 21 -6.32 19.25 0.48
CA SER A 21 -5.73 19.64 1.77
C SER A 21 -6.64 20.51 2.63
N LYS A 22 -7.65 21.16 2.04
CA LYS A 22 -8.65 21.97 2.77
C LYS A 22 -9.93 21.17 3.01
N PRO A 23 -10.34 20.90 4.28
CA PRO A 23 -11.50 20.06 4.58
C PRO A 23 -12.80 20.52 3.88
N GLN A 24 -13.07 21.83 3.87
CA GLN A 24 -14.27 22.40 3.24
C GLN A 24 -14.29 22.24 1.71
N SER A 25 -13.14 22.43 1.06
CA SER A 25 -13.00 22.27 -0.38
C SER A 25 -13.09 20.79 -0.79
N ARG A 26 -12.51 19.91 0.02
CA ARG A 26 -12.63 18.46 -0.14
C ARG A 26 -14.09 18.00 0.00
N GLU A 27 -14.80 18.45 1.03
CA GLU A 27 -16.22 18.12 1.21
C GLU A 27 -17.07 18.61 0.03
N ALA A 28 -16.86 19.85 -0.43
CA ALA A 28 -17.53 20.37 -1.60
C ALA A 28 -17.26 19.52 -2.86
N PHE A 29 -16.02 19.08 -3.07
CA PHE A 29 -15.66 18.19 -4.17
C PHE A 29 -16.36 16.83 -4.06
N LEU A 30 -16.38 16.22 -2.86
CA LEU A 30 -17.04 14.92 -2.64
C LEU A 30 -18.56 15.01 -2.88
N ASN A 31 -19.19 16.14 -2.51
CA ASN A 31 -20.59 16.40 -2.80
C ASN A 31 -20.90 16.54 -4.30
N LEU A 32 -19.91 16.91 -5.13
CA LEU A 32 -20.04 16.91 -6.59
C LEU A 32 -19.83 15.51 -7.19
N CYS A 33 -19.17 14.61 -6.45
CA CYS A 33 -18.85 13.26 -6.87
C CYS A 33 -19.81 12.23 -6.24
N THR A 34 -21.12 12.48 -6.27
CA THR A 34 -22.11 11.55 -5.71
C THR A 34 -22.35 10.32 -6.60
N ASP A 35 -22.02 10.42 -7.90
CA ASP A 35 -22.18 9.34 -8.87
C ASP A 35 -20.89 8.50 -8.96
N ILE A 36 -21.03 7.18 -8.84
CA ILE A 36 -19.94 6.21 -9.01
C ILE A 36 -19.23 6.34 -10.36
N VAL A 37 -19.94 6.76 -11.41
CA VAL A 37 -19.36 7.01 -12.73
C VAL A 37 -18.36 8.17 -12.67
N VAL A 38 -18.70 9.26 -11.98
CA VAL A 38 -17.83 10.43 -11.81
C VAL A 38 -16.62 10.05 -10.94
N CYS A 39 -16.83 9.35 -9.82
CA CYS A 39 -15.74 8.85 -8.99
C CYS A 39 -14.77 7.99 -9.80
N ARG A 40 -15.29 7.06 -10.60
CA ARG A 40 -14.48 6.19 -11.44
C ARG A 40 -13.71 6.96 -12.51
N GLN A 41 -14.32 7.95 -13.16
CA GLN A 41 -13.64 8.79 -14.15
C GLN A 41 -12.50 9.60 -13.51
N PHE A 42 -12.73 10.16 -12.33
CA PHE A 42 -11.68 10.87 -11.59
C PHE A 42 -10.55 9.91 -11.18
N SER A 43 -10.86 8.73 -10.65
CA SER A 43 -9.85 7.71 -10.33
C SER A 43 -9.05 7.26 -11.55
N LEU A 44 -9.70 7.09 -12.71
CA LEU A 44 -9.02 6.77 -13.97
C LEU A 44 -8.08 7.91 -14.39
N ALA A 45 -8.53 9.16 -14.32
CA ALA A 45 -7.70 10.31 -14.64
C ALA A 45 -6.50 10.44 -13.70
N LEU A 46 -6.69 10.17 -12.41
CA LEU A 46 -5.62 10.18 -11.42
C LEU A 46 -4.59 9.07 -11.71
N THR A 47 -5.04 7.85 -12.02
CA THR A 47 -4.14 6.75 -12.41
C THR A 47 -3.46 7.00 -13.75
N ASP A 48 -4.15 7.56 -14.74
CA ASP A 48 -3.57 7.94 -16.04
C ASP A 48 -2.39 8.91 -15.86
N ARG A 49 -2.50 9.84 -14.91
CA ARG A 49 -1.42 10.77 -14.57
C ARG A 49 -0.20 10.08 -13.96
N VAL A 50 -0.40 9.00 -13.22
CA VAL A 50 0.68 8.15 -12.73
C VAL A 50 1.32 7.40 -13.90
N THR A 51 0.52 6.69 -14.71
CA THR A 51 1.00 5.79 -15.78
C THR A 51 1.69 6.50 -16.93
N ARG A 52 1.39 7.78 -17.19
CA ARG A 52 2.13 8.54 -18.20
C ARG A 52 3.61 8.67 -17.84
N GLY A 53 3.96 8.47 -16.57
CA GLY A 53 5.34 8.42 -16.10
C GLY A 53 6.08 9.73 -16.39
N TRP A 54 7.41 9.66 -16.33
CA TRP A 54 8.32 10.69 -16.81
C TRP A 54 8.86 10.41 -18.22
N GLU A 55 8.64 9.20 -18.76
CA GLU A 55 9.20 8.78 -20.04
C GLU A 55 8.38 9.30 -21.24
N VAL A 56 7.10 9.61 -21.04
CA VAL A 56 6.20 10.09 -22.10
C VAL A 56 6.15 11.61 -22.08
N ASP A 57 6.77 12.23 -23.07
CA ASP A 57 6.63 13.65 -23.48
C ASP A 57 7.08 14.71 -22.45
N GLU A 58 8.32 15.21 -22.57
CA GLU A 58 8.79 16.52 -22.07
C GLU A 58 8.62 16.84 -20.56
N ILE A 59 8.09 15.93 -19.74
CA ILE A 59 7.94 16.12 -18.30
C ILE A 59 9.31 15.98 -17.65
N GLN A 60 9.80 17.05 -17.03
CA GLN A 60 11.03 17.00 -16.26
C GLN A 60 10.87 16.04 -15.08
N LEU A 61 11.90 15.23 -14.82
CA LEU A 61 11.90 14.19 -13.79
C LEU A 61 11.53 14.76 -12.40
N LEU A 62 12.03 15.96 -12.07
CA LEU A 62 11.70 16.69 -10.85
C LEU A 62 10.21 17.07 -10.78
N GLY A 63 9.67 17.64 -11.86
CA GLY A 63 8.25 17.98 -11.94
C GLY A 63 7.34 16.75 -11.80
N TRP A 64 7.79 15.61 -12.31
CA TRP A 64 7.09 14.34 -12.15
C TRP A 64 7.04 13.89 -10.69
N ILE A 65 8.16 13.83 -9.98
CA ILE A 65 8.18 13.33 -8.59
C ILE A 65 7.39 14.24 -7.64
N LEU A 66 7.44 15.56 -7.83
CA LEU A 66 6.59 16.51 -7.10
C LEU A 66 5.10 16.25 -7.36
N SER A 67 4.75 15.91 -8.60
CA SER A 67 3.37 15.53 -8.96
C SER A 67 2.97 14.22 -8.30
N THR A 68 3.87 13.24 -8.23
CA THR A 68 3.64 11.94 -7.60
C THR A 68 3.43 12.05 -6.09
N SER A 69 4.19 12.92 -5.41
CA SER A 69 3.98 13.26 -3.99
C SER A 69 2.56 13.81 -3.75
N ARG A 70 2.13 14.76 -4.59
CA ARG A 70 0.76 15.33 -4.55
C ARG A 70 -0.31 14.29 -4.88
N ILE A 71 -0.06 13.38 -5.83
CA ILE A 71 -0.98 12.29 -6.15
C ILE A 71 -1.12 11.33 -4.95
N ALA A 72 -0.03 10.98 -4.26
CA ALA A 72 -0.09 10.18 -3.05
C ALA A 72 -0.93 10.85 -1.95
N SER A 73 -0.75 12.16 -1.75
CA SER A 73 -1.55 12.99 -0.83
C SER A 73 -3.05 12.98 -1.18
N ILE A 74 -3.39 13.25 -2.45
CA ILE A 74 -4.78 13.19 -2.95
C ILE A 74 -5.37 11.80 -2.73
N THR A 75 -4.62 10.75 -3.04
CA THR A 75 -5.04 9.36 -2.84
C THR A 75 -5.31 9.06 -1.36
N ALA A 76 -4.43 9.50 -0.45
CA ALA A 76 -4.66 9.35 0.98
C ALA A 76 -5.97 10.01 1.43
N HIS A 77 -6.19 11.27 1.04
CA HIS A 77 -7.41 11.99 1.38
C HIS A 77 -8.69 11.34 0.81
N LEU A 78 -8.62 10.77 -0.39
CA LEU A 78 -9.75 10.05 -0.99
C LEU A 78 -10.07 8.75 -0.25
N TYR A 79 -9.04 7.99 0.16
CA TYR A 79 -9.23 6.79 0.97
C TYR A 79 -9.82 7.10 2.35
N GLU A 80 -9.37 8.18 2.99
CA GLU A 80 -9.90 8.64 4.28
C GLU A 80 -11.36 9.11 4.20
N SER A 81 -11.71 9.80 3.11
CA SER A 81 -12.97 10.56 3.05
C SER A 81 -14.10 9.86 2.30
N SER A 82 -13.83 8.81 1.50
CA SER A 82 -14.87 8.17 0.68
C SER A 82 -14.62 6.70 0.38
N THR A 83 -15.52 5.84 0.85
CA THR A 83 -15.52 4.40 0.54
C THR A 83 -15.72 4.12 -0.95
N VAL A 84 -16.48 4.97 -1.66
CA VAL A 84 -16.72 4.83 -3.12
C VAL A 84 -15.42 5.07 -3.89
N PHE A 85 -14.66 6.10 -3.53
CA PHE A 85 -13.35 6.34 -4.14
C PHE A 85 -12.35 5.23 -3.82
N CYS A 86 -12.33 4.75 -2.57
CA CYS A 86 -11.50 3.61 -2.17
C CYS A 86 -11.78 2.37 -3.05
N GLN A 87 -13.05 2.05 -3.30
CA GLN A 87 -13.45 0.97 -4.20
C GLN A 87 -13.03 1.21 -5.65
N CYS A 88 -13.22 2.43 -6.18
CA CYS A 88 -12.84 2.77 -7.55
C CYS A 88 -11.32 2.70 -7.76
N LEU A 89 -10.53 3.30 -6.86
CA LEU A 89 -9.07 3.29 -6.90
C LEU A 89 -8.51 1.87 -6.77
N THR A 90 -9.10 1.06 -5.89
CA THR A 90 -8.77 -0.36 -5.76
C THR A 90 -9.07 -1.14 -7.05
N ALA A 91 -10.29 -0.99 -7.59
CA ALA A 91 -10.71 -1.71 -8.79
C ALA A 91 -9.88 -1.37 -10.03
N ILE A 92 -9.35 -0.15 -10.11
CA ILE A 92 -8.49 0.31 -11.21
C ILE A 92 -7.02 -0.10 -11.00
N GLY A 93 -6.63 -0.55 -9.80
CA GLY A 93 -5.23 -0.86 -9.50
C GLY A 93 -4.38 0.40 -9.37
N HIS A 94 -4.94 1.48 -8.81
CA HIS A 94 -4.23 2.75 -8.64
C HIS A 94 -2.97 2.63 -7.77
N LEU A 95 -3.09 2.05 -6.57
CA LEU A 95 -1.98 1.96 -5.62
C LEU A 95 -0.80 1.11 -6.13
N PRO A 96 -1.00 -0.09 -6.72
CA PRO A 96 0.09 -0.84 -7.34
C PRO A 96 0.81 -0.04 -8.43
N GLN A 97 0.05 0.68 -9.27
CA GLN A 97 0.63 1.49 -10.33
C GLN A 97 1.46 2.65 -9.76
N LEU A 98 0.90 3.37 -8.79
CA LEU A 98 1.60 4.48 -8.12
C LEU A 98 2.91 4.01 -7.49
N ALA A 99 2.89 2.91 -6.73
CA ALA A 99 4.09 2.33 -6.17
C ALA A 99 5.09 1.88 -7.26
N SER A 100 4.61 1.25 -8.33
CA SER A 100 5.47 0.78 -9.43
C SER A 100 6.18 1.91 -10.16
N GLU A 101 5.53 3.05 -10.38
CA GLU A 101 6.19 4.20 -11.00
C GLU A 101 7.21 4.84 -10.04
N ILE A 102 6.88 4.96 -8.75
CA ILE A 102 7.85 5.45 -7.74
C ILE A 102 9.05 4.49 -7.67
N HIS A 103 8.82 3.19 -7.80
CA HIS A 103 9.89 2.19 -7.87
C HIS A 103 10.80 2.41 -9.09
N ALA A 104 10.22 2.51 -10.29
CA ALA A 104 11.00 2.76 -11.51
C ALA A 104 11.81 4.08 -11.41
N PHE A 105 11.27 5.08 -10.72
CA PHE A 105 11.93 6.36 -10.47
C PHE A 105 13.14 6.17 -9.55
N SER A 106 12.94 5.46 -8.43
CA SER A 106 13.99 5.18 -7.47
C SER A 106 15.18 4.45 -8.11
N ARG A 107 14.91 3.53 -9.05
CA ARG A 107 15.96 2.83 -9.82
C ARG A 107 16.75 3.77 -10.71
N THR A 108 16.07 4.74 -11.32
CA THR A 108 16.70 5.74 -12.19
C THR A 108 17.66 6.60 -11.39
N ILE A 109 17.22 7.15 -10.25
CA ILE A 109 18.08 7.96 -9.36
C ILE A 109 19.23 7.15 -8.77
N LEU A 110 18.99 5.89 -8.40
CA LEU A 110 20.05 5.06 -7.83
C LEU A 110 21.20 4.83 -8.82
N GLY A 111 20.89 4.72 -10.12
CA GLY A 111 21.85 4.57 -11.20
C GLY A 111 22.56 5.86 -11.61
N ASP A 112 21.88 7.01 -11.49
CA ASP A 112 22.43 8.34 -11.78
C ASP A 112 21.99 9.35 -10.70
N PRO A 113 22.76 9.48 -9.60
CA PRO A 113 22.38 10.33 -8.49
C PRO A 113 22.65 11.82 -8.74
N GLU A 114 23.34 12.20 -9.82
CA GLU A 114 23.70 13.59 -10.08
C GLU A 114 22.46 14.42 -10.44
N GLY A 115 22.00 15.26 -9.49
CA GLY A 115 20.95 16.26 -9.73
C GLY A 115 19.59 15.98 -9.12
N TYR A 116 19.45 14.94 -8.29
CA TYR A 116 18.19 14.61 -7.62
C TYR A 116 18.35 14.57 -6.11
N ASP A 117 17.38 15.16 -5.41
CA ASP A 117 17.32 15.13 -3.96
C ASP A 117 16.46 13.93 -3.50
N LEU A 118 17.01 13.11 -2.60
CA LEU A 118 16.23 12.07 -1.92
C LEU A 118 14.96 12.64 -1.28
N MET A 119 15.00 13.90 -0.86
CA MET A 119 13.88 14.61 -0.26
C MET A 119 12.62 14.61 -1.14
N ASP A 120 12.74 14.40 -2.45
CA ASP A 120 11.59 14.30 -3.34
C ASP A 120 10.95 12.90 -3.33
N LEU A 121 11.73 11.84 -3.09
CA LEU A 121 11.25 10.45 -3.10
C LEU A 121 10.53 10.07 -1.80
N LEU A 122 10.95 10.60 -0.66
CA LEU A 122 10.43 10.18 0.65
C LEU A 122 8.99 10.58 0.93
N PRO A 123 8.51 11.80 0.63
CA PRO A 123 7.14 12.21 0.92
C PRO A 123 6.05 11.28 0.36
N PRO A 124 6.09 10.83 -0.92
CA PRO A 124 5.10 9.87 -1.39
C PRO A 124 5.20 8.52 -0.68
N LEU A 125 6.41 8.05 -0.36
CA LEU A 125 6.59 6.78 0.39
C LEU A 125 5.99 6.87 1.79
N ILE A 126 6.32 7.93 2.54
CA ILE A 126 5.77 8.17 3.88
C ILE A 126 4.24 8.23 3.82
N THR A 127 3.69 8.94 2.85
CA THR A 127 2.23 9.07 2.67
C THR A 127 1.57 7.71 2.42
N LEU A 128 2.16 6.88 1.55
CA LEU A 128 1.64 5.54 1.25
C LEU A 128 1.76 4.59 2.43
N ALA A 129 2.85 4.65 3.20
CA ALA A 129 2.99 3.89 4.44
C ALA A 129 1.96 4.33 5.49
N GLN A 130 1.76 5.64 5.68
CA GLN A 130 0.74 6.16 6.58
C GLN A 130 -0.64 5.64 6.20
N LEU A 131 -1.00 5.71 4.92
CA LEU A 131 -2.23 5.14 4.39
C LEU A 131 -2.35 3.63 4.70
N ALA A 132 -1.28 2.86 4.54
CA ALA A 132 -1.28 1.42 4.81
C ALA A 132 -1.32 1.05 6.30
N THR A 133 -1.01 2.01 7.19
CA THR A 133 -1.02 1.81 8.65
C THR A 133 -2.19 2.47 9.36
N ASP A 134 -3.01 3.26 8.67
CA ASP A 134 -4.12 3.98 9.29
C ASP A 134 -5.28 3.03 9.61
N GLU A 135 -5.44 2.73 10.90
CA GLU A 135 -6.49 1.89 11.46
C GLU A 135 -7.89 2.50 11.35
N ARG A 136 -7.98 3.81 11.09
CA ARG A 136 -9.27 4.53 10.96
C ARG A 136 -9.91 4.32 9.60
N LEU A 137 -9.17 3.82 8.62
CA LEU A 137 -9.69 3.62 7.28
C LEU A 137 -10.76 2.51 7.26
N PRO A 138 -11.83 2.67 6.46
CA PRO A 138 -12.86 1.64 6.31
C PRO A 138 -12.38 0.42 5.50
N PHE A 139 -11.10 0.40 5.10
CA PHE A 139 -10.53 -0.60 4.21
C PHE A 139 -9.48 -1.45 4.96
N PRO A 140 -9.46 -2.78 4.79
CA PRO A 140 -8.47 -3.63 5.45
C PRO A 140 -7.04 -3.26 5.08
N GLN A 141 -6.21 -2.92 6.07
CA GLN A 141 -4.81 -2.50 5.91
C GLN A 141 -4.00 -3.53 5.12
N ARG A 142 -4.28 -4.83 5.34
CA ARG A 142 -3.67 -5.94 4.61
C ARG A 142 -3.84 -5.86 3.09
N LEU A 143 -4.93 -5.28 2.59
CA LEU A 143 -5.17 -5.12 1.15
C LEU A 143 -4.35 -3.95 0.61
N ILE A 144 -4.25 -2.85 1.35
CA ILE A 144 -3.41 -1.70 0.99
C ILE A 144 -1.96 -2.14 0.91
N TRP A 145 -1.45 -2.84 1.92
CA TRP A 145 -0.11 -3.42 1.88
C TRP A 145 0.08 -4.34 0.67
N GLY A 146 -0.86 -5.27 0.43
CA GLY A 146 -0.79 -6.15 -0.75
C GLY A 146 -0.70 -5.38 -2.08
N HIS A 147 -1.38 -4.24 -2.20
CA HIS A 147 -1.27 -3.38 -3.37
C HIS A 147 0.08 -2.67 -3.47
N LEU A 148 0.60 -2.14 -2.35
CA LEU A 148 1.93 -1.51 -2.34
C LEU A 148 3.02 -2.53 -2.71
N HIS A 149 2.92 -3.76 -2.20
CA HIS A 149 3.84 -4.85 -2.54
C HIS A 149 3.81 -5.22 -4.02
N ALA A 150 2.61 -5.23 -4.62
CA ALA A 150 2.47 -5.46 -6.06
C ALA A 150 3.18 -4.39 -6.92
N GLY A 151 3.48 -3.22 -6.36
CA GLY A 151 4.25 -2.15 -6.98
C GLY A 151 5.66 -1.95 -6.43
N TYR A 152 6.28 -2.98 -5.82
CA TYR A 152 7.69 -2.94 -5.39
C TYR A 152 8.01 -1.87 -4.33
N TYR A 153 7.05 -1.57 -3.47
CA TYR A 153 7.19 -0.57 -2.42
C TYR A 153 8.37 -0.84 -1.45
N VAL A 154 8.63 -2.09 -1.07
CA VAL A 154 9.71 -2.46 -0.14
C VAL A 154 11.07 -2.24 -0.78
N GLU A 155 11.24 -2.69 -2.02
CA GLU A 155 12.47 -2.47 -2.79
C GLU A 155 12.71 -0.97 -3.01
N THR A 156 11.64 -0.20 -3.16
CA THR A 156 11.73 1.27 -3.27
C THR A 156 12.18 1.94 -1.97
N LEU A 157 11.69 1.48 -0.82
CA LEU A 157 12.19 1.92 0.49
C LEU A 157 13.67 1.55 0.69
N PHE A 158 14.08 0.40 0.16
CA PHE A 158 15.48 -0.01 0.17
C PHE A 158 16.35 0.95 -0.66
N HIS A 159 15.93 1.29 -1.88
CA HIS A 159 16.61 2.31 -2.68
C HIS A 159 16.67 3.67 -1.98
N ALA A 160 15.57 4.11 -1.35
CA ALA A 160 15.53 5.33 -0.57
C ALA A 160 16.54 5.29 0.61
N THR A 161 16.70 4.13 1.25
CA THR A 161 17.71 3.92 2.30
C THR A 161 19.13 4.08 1.76
N LEU A 162 19.44 3.48 0.61
CA LEU A 162 20.75 3.58 -0.04
C LEU A 162 21.06 5.00 -0.53
N LEU A 163 20.04 5.73 -0.99
CA LEU A 163 20.19 7.12 -1.38
C LEU A 163 20.42 8.02 -0.16
N ALA A 164 19.82 7.69 0.99
CA ALA A 164 19.94 8.51 2.21
C ALA A 164 21.35 8.59 2.76
N SER A 165 22.16 7.55 2.56
CA SER A 165 23.56 7.57 3.00
C SER A 165 24.44 8.54 2.22
N ARG A 166 23.99 8.99 1.06
CA ARG A 166 24.74 9.91 0.18
C ARG A 166 24.49 11.37 0.50
N THR A 167 23.47 11.68 1.30
CA THR A 167 23.08 13.05 1.63
C THR A 167 23.41 13.32 3.10
N PRO A 168 24.22 14.35 3.41
CA PRO A 168 24.51 14.72 4.78
C PRO A 168 23.24 15.18 5.53
N ASP A 169 23.19 14.91 6.83
CA ASP A 169 22.16 15.38 7.77
C ASP A 169 20.73 14.78 7.63
N LEU A 170 20.59 13.61 6.99
CA LEU A 170 19.30 12.92 6.81
C LEU A 170 18.86 11.99 7.98
N ASP A 171 19.22 12.31 9.21
CA ASP A 171 18.86 11.50 10.39
C ASP A 171 17.33 11.40 10.57
N GLN A 172 16.60 12.47 10.24
CA GLN A 172 15.15 12.53 10.37
C GLN A 172 14.47 11.59 9.35
N GLU A 173 14.92 11.64 8.11
CA GLU A 173 14.43 10.85 6.99
C GLU A 173 14.69 9.37 7.20
N MET A 174 15.89 9.02 7.65
CA MET A 174 16.23 7.66 8.07
C MET A 174 15.34 7.18 9.21
N GLY A 175 15.08 8.04 10.20
CA GLY A 175 14.11 7.78 11.25
C GLY A 175 12.70 7.45 10.71
N ALA A 176 12.25 8.15 9.68
CA ALA A 176 10.97 7.88 9.03
C ALA A 176 10.96 6.52 8.30
N ILE A 177 12.00 6.19 7.52
CA ILE A 177 12.15 4.88 6.88
C ILE A 177 12.12 3.77 7.94
N PHE A 178 12.87 3.93 9.04
CA PHE A 178 12.94 2.92 10.10
C PHE A 178 11.59 2.74 10.81
N ALA A 179 10.83 3.81 11.00
CA ALA A 179 9.48 3.73 11.53
C ALA A 179 8.56 2.93 10.60
N ILE A 180 8.68 3.13 9.28
CA ILE A 180 7.93 2.37 8.28
C ILE A 180 8.31 0.88 8.33
N LEU A 181 9.60 0.54 8.32
CA LEU A 181 10.08 -0.84 8.39
C LEU A 181 9.59 -1.56 9.64
N ARG A 182 9.62 -0.88 10.80
CA ARG A 182 9.09 -1.43 12.06
C ARG A 182 7.61 -1.77 11.93
N ARG A 183 6.80 -0.83 11.42
CA ARG A 183 5.37 -1.05 11.22
C ARG A 183 5.09 -2.18 10.25
N MET A 184 5.82 -2.25 9.13
CA MET A 184 5.71 -3.36 8.19
C MET A 184 6.06 -4.70 8.84
N GLY A 185 7.07 -4.72 9.73
CA GLY A 185 7.41 -5.88 10.55
C GLY A 185 6.25 -6.35 11.45
N ASP A 186 5.48 -5.42 12.02
CA ASP A 186 4.27 -5.76 12.80
C ASP A 186 3.20 -6.41 11.90
N TYR A 187 3.10 -6.00 10.64
CA TYR A 187 2.17 -6.57 9.65
C TYR A 187 2.68 -7.85 8.97
N ALA A 188 3.95 -8.22 9.15
CA ALA A 188 4.51 -9.48 8.63
C ALA A 188 3.85 -10.73 9.24
N ALA A 189 3.10 -10.60 10.34
CA ALA A 189 2.30 -11.68 10.88
C ALA A 189 1.10 -12.08 10.00
N TYR A 190 0.69 -11.25 9.04
CA TYR A 190 -0.48 -11.49 8.19
C TYR A 190 -0.10 -12.14 6.85
N PRO A 191 -0.55 -13.37 6.55
CA PRO A 191 -0.13 -14.09 5.35
C PRO A 191 -0.37 -13.36 4.03
N LYS A 192 -1.48 -12.62 3.94
CA LYS A 192 -1.84 -11.85 2.74
C LYS A 192 -0.92 -10.67 2.47
N VAL A 193 -0.29 -10.12 3.51
CA VAL A 193 0.73 -9.08 3.36
C VAL A 193 1.99 -9.72 2.79
N LEU A 194 2.41 -10.86 3.35
CA LEU A 194 3.64 -11.58 2.99
C LEU A 194 3.73 -12.08 1.54
N GLY A 195 2.61 -12.49 0.95
CA GLY A 195 2.60 -13.13 -0.38
C GLY A 195 3.20 -12.27 -1.50
N GLY A 196 3.13 -10.95 -1.41
CA GLY A 196 3.70 -10.02 -2.40
C GLY A 196 5.20 -9.76 -2.21
N LEU A 197 5.68 -9.75 -0.95
CA LEU A 197 7.04 -9.30 -0.63
C LEU A 197 8.14 -10.19 -1.19
N LYS A 198 7.89 -11.49 -1.39
CA LYS A 198 8.95 -12.43 -1.81
C LYS A 198 9.69 -11.93 -3.04
N ARG A 199 8.96 -11.40 -4.03
CA ARG A 199 9.53 -10.89 -5.28
C ARG A 199 10.34 -9.61 -5.08
N GLU A 200 9.91 -8.74 -4.17
CA GLU A 200 10.57 -7.46 -3.90
C GLU A 200 11.89 -7.68 -3.13
N LEU A 201 11.89 -8.64 -2.20
CA LEU A 201 13.06 -8.95 -1.37
C LEU A 201 14.18 -9.62 -2.16
N ASP A 202 13.93 -10.17 -3.35
CA ASP A 202 14.98 -10.66 -4.25
C ASP A 202 15.95 -9.53 -4.68
N GLY A 203 15.47 -8.27 -4.67
CA GLY A 203 16.27 -7.07 -4.95
C GLY A 203 16.94 -6.44 -3.72
N VAL A 204 16.69 -6.96 -2.51
CA VAL A 204 17.22 -6.41 -1.26
C VAL A 204 18.42 -7.23 -0.80
N SER A 205 19.61 -6.63 -0.80
CA SER A 205 20.84 -7.25 -0.30
C SER A 205 21.37 -6.48 0.92
N ILE A 206 21.49 -7.16 2.06
CA ILE A 206 22.01 -6.56 3.30
C ILE A 206 23.47 -6.13 3.13
N GLU A 207 24.22 -6.80 2.26
CA GLU A 207 25.60 -6.44 1.92
C GLU A 207 25.69 -5.03 1.30
N GLN A 208 24.68 -4.60 0.55
CA GLN A 208 24.63 -3.22 0.03
C GLN A 208 24.42 -2.17 1.13
N LEU A 209 23.94 -2.56 2.32
CA LEU A 209 23.80 -1.68 3.49
C LEU A 209 25.11 -1.51 4.27
N GLU A 210 26.21 -2.13 3.86
CA GLU A 210 27.53 -1.88 4.47
C GLU A 210 27.94 -0.40 4.37
N GLU A 211 27.48 0.29 3.33
CA GLU A 211 27.64 1.75 3.15
C GLU A 211 26.74 2.57 4.08
N VAL A 212 25.76 1.94 4.74
CA VAL A 212 24.76 2.59 5.61
C VAL A 212 24.63 1.81 6.93
N PRO A 213 25.65 1.79 7.80
CA PRO A 213 25.65 0.91 8.97
C PRO A 213 24.46 1.09 9.91
N THR A 214 23.92 2.31 10.02
CA THR A 214 22.73 2.63 10.82
C THR A 214 21.46 1.95 10.31
N ALA A 215 21.41 1.55 9.03
CA ALA A 215 20.27 0.90 8.41
C ALA A 215 20.27 -0.63 8.58
N ILE A 216 21.44 -1.23 8.87
CA ILE A 216 21.59 -2.70 8.94
C ILE A 216 20.66 -3.31 9.98
N GLU A 217 20.59 -2.74 11.19
CA GLU A 217 19.74 -3.27 12.25
C GLU A 217 18.24 -3.17 11.92
N PRO A 218 17.67 -2.01 11.54
CA PRO A 218 16.27 -1.90 11.15
C PRO A 218 15.86 -2.87 10.02
N TRP A 219 16.67 -2.98 8.97
CA TRP A 219 16.41 -3.92 7.86
C TRP A 219 16.51 -5.37 8.32
N SER A 220 17.51 -5.72 9.14
CA SER A 220 17.64 -7.07 9.70
C SER A 220 16.43 -7.46 10.55
N LEU A 221 15.94 -6.56 11.39
CA LEU A 221 14.74 -6.81 12.21
C LEU A 221 13.50 -7.02 11.35
N PHE A 222 13.33 -6.23 10.29
CA PHE A 222 12.25 -6.39 9.33
C PHE A 222 12.32 -7.74 8.59
N LEU A 223 13.49 -8.11 8.05
CA LEU A 223 13.69 -9.40 7.37
C LEU A 223 13.49 -10.59 8.30
N GLN A 224 13.90 -10.49 9.57
CA GLN A 224 13.61 -11.50 10.58
C GLN A 224 12.11 -11.62 10.88
N ALA A 225 11.38 -10.50 10.94
CA ALA A 225 9.93 -10.53 11.09
C ALA A 225 9.25 -11.21 9.89
N TYR A 226 9.70 -10.89 8.67
CA TYR A 226 9.26 -11.52 7.43
C TYR A 226 9.50 -13.03 7.41
N ASP A 227 10.72 -13.49 7.73
CA ASP A 227 11.08 -14.91 7.77
C ASP A 227 10.27 -15.68 8.83
N ARG A 228 10.07 -15.10 10.02
CA ARG A 228 9.18 -15.68 11.04
C ARG A 228 7.76 -15.82 10.53
N GLY A 229 7.25 -14.81 9.83
CA GLY A 229 5.92 -14.84 9.23
C GLY A 229 5.79 -15.92 8.14
N LEU A 230 6.78 -16.07 7.25
CA LEU A 230 6.81 -17.16 6.26
C LEU A 230 6.84 -18.54 6.91
N LYS A 231 7.65 -18.72 7.96
CA LYS A 231 7.70 -19.97 8.73
C LYS A 231 6.34 -20.27 9.35
N ALA A 232 5.67 -19.25 9.90
CA ALA A 232 4.33 -19.40 10.45
C ALA A 232 3.31 -19.82 9.37
N ILE A 233 3.31 -19.17 8.19
CA ILE A 233 2.46 -19.57 7.05
C ILE A 233 2.67 -21.04 6.71
N LYS A 234 3.94 -21.46 6.52
CA LYS A 234 4.26 -22.83 6.17
C LYS A 234 3.76 -23.82 7.22
N LEU A 235 3.95 -23.50 8.51
CA LEU A 235 3.41 -24.31 9.62
C LEU A 235 1.87 -24.36 9.62
N PHE A 236 1.20 -23.29 9.18
CA PHE A 236 -0.26 -23.29 9.02
C PHE A 236 -0.72 -24.12 7.81
N GLU A 237 0.00 -24.09 6.70
CA GLU A 237 -0.27 -24.93 5.52
C GLU A 237 -0.08 -26.42 5.82
N ASP A 238 0.95 -26.75 6.61
CA ASP A 238 1.24 -28.12 7.06
C ASP A 238 0.32 -28.57 8.20
N ARG A 239 -0.43 -27.65 8.83
CA ARG A 239 -1.32 -28.00 9.94
C ARG A 239 -2.50 -28.81 9.39
N PRO A 240 -2.83 -29.97 9.99
CA PRO A 240 -4.05 -30.68 9.63
C PRO A 240 -5.24 -29.73 9.79
N SER A 241 -6.09 -29.68 8.77
CA SER A 241 -7.32 -28.87 8.77
C SER A 241 -8.05 -29.08 10.08
N VAL A 242 -8.18 -28.02 10.89
CA VAL A 242 -8.99 -28.09 12.09
C VAL A 242 -10.45 -28.01 11.63
N PRO A 243 -11.28 -29.02 11.90
CA PRO A 243 -12.70 -28.99 11.57
C PRO A 243 -13.42 -28.00 12.48
N PHE A 244 -13.37 -26.70 12.17
CA PHE A 244 -14.13 -25.68 12.89
C PHE A 244 -15.11 -24.97 11.96
N CYS A 245 -16.23 -24.54 12.54
CA CYS A 245 -17.28 -23.80 11.88
C CYS A 245 -17.72 -22.70 12.84
N ASP A 246 -17.66 -21.44 12.42
CA ASP A 246 -18.04 -20.28 13.24
C ASP A 246 -19.56 -20.12 13.36
N TYR A 247 -20.35 -20.85 12.57
CA TYR A 247 -21.79 -20.96 12.82
C TYR A 247 -22.01 -21.73 14.14
N LEU A 248 -22.36 -21.00 15.20
CA LEU A 248 -22.39 -21.49 16.58
C LEU A 248 -23.17 -22.80 16.75
N GLN A 249 -24.32 -22.94 16.08
CA GLN A 249 -25.13 -24.16 16.16
C GLN A 249 -24.42 -25.39 15.56
N CYS A 250 -23.64 -25.19 14.49
CA CYS A 250 -22.80 -26.24 13.93
C CYS A 250 -21.63 -26.56 14.87
N ALA A 251 -20.95 -25.53 15.39
CA ALA A 251 -19.82 -25.69 16.31
C ALA A 251 -20.20 -26.53 17.53
N LEU A 252 -21.37 -26.25 18.12
CA LEU A 252 -21.86 -26.92 19.33
C LEU A 252 -22.45 -28.31 19.05
N SER A 253 -22.74 -28.65 17.80
CA SER A 253 -23.34 -29.94 17.46
C SER A 253 -22.41 -31.15 17.66
N GLY A 254 -21.10 -30.91 17.82
CA GLY A 254 -20.09 -31.96 17.95
C GLY A 254 -19.93 -32.82 16.68
N LYS A 255 -20.57 -32.44 15.56
CA LYS A 255 -20.40 -33.14 14.28
C LYS A 255 -18.96 -32.98 13.81
N ALA A 256 -18.31 -34.11 13.50
CA ALA A 256 -17.05 -34.10 12.78
C ALA A 256 -17.27 -33.36 11.45
N VAL A 257 -16.39 -32.39 11.16
CA VAL A 257 -16.42 -31.70 9.87
C VAL A 257 -15.45 -32.42 8.96
N ASP A 258 -15.99 -33.15 7.98
CA ASP A 258 -15.20 -33.97 7.05
C ASP A 258 -14.58 -33.15 5.90
N HIS A 259 -14.77 -31.82 5.92
CA HIS A 259 -14.38 -30.92 4.84
C HIS A 259 -13.57 -29.73 5.37
N LEU A 260 -12.59 -29.29 4.57
CA LEU A 260 -11.89 -28.03 4.76
C LEU A 260 -12.92 -26.90 4.82
N GLY A 261 -13.04 -26.27 5.99
CA GLY A 261 -13.90 -25.11 6.17
C GLY A 261 -13.52 -24.00 5.19
N LYS A 262 -14.51 -23.29 4.65
CA LYS A 262 -14.30 -22.13 3.78
C LYS A 262 -14.36 -20.86 4.61
N GLN A 263 -13.33 -20.04 4.48
CA GLN A 263 -13.32 -18.70 5.04
C GLN A 263 -14.33 -17.81 4.30
N CYS A 264 -15.02 -16.93 5.02
CA CYS A 264 -15.90 -15.92 4.42
C CYS A 264 -15.07 -15.00 3.53
N SER A 265 -15.40 -14.94 2.23
CA SER A 265 -14.65 -14.14 1.25
C SER A 265 -14.71 -12.63 1.50
N ARG A 266 -15.69 -12.16 2.28
CA ARG A 266 -15.91 -10.73 2.56
C ARG A 266 -15.11 -10.25 3.77
N CYS A 267 -15.41 -10.75 4.96
CA CYS A 267 -14.75 -10.30 6.20
C CYS A 267 -13.38 -10.96 6.42
N LEU A 268 -13.20 -12.19 5.93
CA LEU A 268 -12.01 -13.03 6.14
C LEU A 268 -11.70 -13.28 7.62
N SER A 269 -12.68 -13.19 8.53
CA SER A 269 -12.51 -13.47 9.95
C SER A 269 -13.19 -14.77 10.40
N VAL A 270 -14.21 -15.22 9.69
CA VAL A 270 -15.00 -16.42 10.02
C VAL A 270 -14.84 -17.52 8.97
N PHE A 271 -15.02 -18.76 9.39
CA PHE A 271 -14.86 -20.00 8.64
C PHE A 271 -16.09 -20.87 8.81
N TYR A 272 -16.56 -21.46 7.71
CA TYR A 272 -17.74 -22.32 7.72
C TYR A 272 -17.40 -23.68 7.14
N CYS A 273 -17.85 -24.73 7.81
CA CYS A 273 -17.73 -26.09 7.29
C CYS A 273 -18.46 -26.30 5.94
N SER A 274 -19.44 -25.44 5.63
CA SER A 274 -20.28 -25.54 4.45
C SER A 274 -20.85 -24.17 4.06
N SER A 275 -21.21 -24.04 2.78
CA SER A 275 -21.93 -22.85 2.30
C SER A 275 -23.30 -22.66 2.96
N GLU A 276 -23.89 -23.73 3.51
CA GLU A 276 -25.16 -23.68 4.22
C GLU A 276 -25.00 -23.03 5.59
N CYS A 277 -23.96 -23.39 6.34
CA CYS A 277 -23.62 -22.75 7.61
C CYS A 277 -23.32 -21.26 7.40
N GLN A 278 -22.57 -20.91 6.35
CA GLN A 278 -22.33 -19.52 5.98
C GLN A 278 -23.64 -18.75 5.73
N LYS A 279 -24.57 -19.30 4.94
CA LYS A 279 -25.84 -18.64 4.62
C LYS A 279 -26.72 -18.45 5.86
N ARG A 280 -26.76 -19.44 6.76
CA ARG A 280 -27.54 -19.35 8.01
C ARG A 280 -26.94 -18.32 8.94
N ASP A 281 -25.63 -18.39 9.17
CA ASP A 281 -24.94 -17.42 10.01
C ASP A 281 -25.07 -16.00 9.48
N TRP A 282 -24.98 -15.82 8.16
CA TRP A 282 -25.25 -14.54 7.49
C TRP A 282 -26.65 -14.01 7.79
N ALA A 283 -27.68 -14.85 7.67
CA ALA A 283 -29.06 -14.45 7.90
C ALA A 283 -29.37 -14.17 9.38
N GLU A 284 -28.73 -14.90 10.30
CA GLU A 284 -29.02 -14.81 11.73
C GLU A 284 -28.20 -13.71 12.44
N TRP A 285 -26.92 -13.56 12.12
CA TRP A 285 -25.99 -12.72 12.89
C TRP A 285 -25.03 -11.93 11.99
N HIS A 286 -24.30 -12.61 11.11
CA HIS A 286 -23.10 -12.07 10.45
C HIS A 286 -23.38 -10.98 9.40
N SER A 287 -24.63 -10.78 8.96
CA SER A 287 -24.99 -9.67 8.07
C SER A 287 -25.18 -8.32 8.78
N SER A 288 -25.29 -8.34 10.12
CA SER A 288 -25.49 -7.15 10.96
C SER A 288 -24.23 -6.64 11.67
N GLU A 289 -23.12 -7.36 11.54
CA GLU A 289 -21.77 -6.89 11.89
C GLU A 289 -21.18 -6.00 10.80
#